data_AF-F0QSY1-F1
#
_entry.id   AF-F0QSY1-F1
#
_cell.length_a   1.000
_cell.length_b   1.000
_cell.length_c   1.000
_cell.angle_alpha   90.00
_cell.angle_beta   90.00
_cell.angle_gamma   90.00
#
_symmetry.space_group_name_H-M   'P 1'
#
loop_
_entity.id
_entity.type
_entity.pdbx_description
1 polymer ?
#
loop_
_entity_poly.entity_id
_entity_poly.type
_entity_poly.pdbx_seq_one_letter_code
_entity_poly.pdbx_strand_id
1 'polypeptide(L)'
;MLPKFLITRKHPILPLRLSNDTLCIAHRDKYLDFITSCNEAGNYIMIIPYQGSYVNSKPIEPITWSDLSGIEVYTLLRDELALYELSIKDGKASYVRYRINEEFLRGISFLGNAMNELLSVTDAILMNYIKSSFMIYTAYLRLITNSSIKFPGYKEYIRGKVRIYSNDGLIIVKESSGNEVRVSLVSTIEGINKFTNVIMTLIKSSRVINDVRLGRIGHSVKMILDVFIPNNLLTPVNRST
;
A
#
# COMPACT_ATOMS: atom_id res chain seq x y z
N MET A 1 1.09 -13.22 11.38
CA MET A 1 1.03 -11.75 11.25
C MET A 1 -0.12 -11.27 12.11
N LEU A 2 0.07 -10.22 12.90
CA LEU A 2 -0.99 -9.64 13.72
C LEU A 2 -2.05 -8.94 12.85
N PRO A 3 -3.31 -8.85 13.30
CA PRO A 3 -4.31 -8.02 12.64
C PRO A 3 -3.86 -6.55 12.56
N LYS A 4 -4.23 -5.87 11.48
CA LYS A 4 -4.02 -4.43 11.32
C LYS A 4 -5.34 -3.72 11.57
N PHE A 5 -5.33 -2.67 12.37
CA PHE A 5 -6.49 -1.84 12.63
C PHE A 5 -6.37 -0.55 11.84
N LEU A 6 -7.32 -0.27 10.95
CA LEU A 6 -7.31 0.89 10.09
C LEU A 6 -8.50 1.80 10.42
N ILE A 7 -8.19 3.07 10.66
CA ILE A 7 -9.16 4.14 10.85
C ILE A 7 -9.11 5.07 9.62
N THR A 8 -10.28 5.49 9.15
CA THR A 8 -10.44 6.42 8.04
C THR A 8 -11.48 7.47 8.38
N ARG A 9 -11.63 8.52 7.56
CA ARG A 9 -12.70 9.51 7.77
C ARG A 9 -14.11 8.89 7.80
N LYS A 10 -14.34 7.83 7.03
CA LYS A 10 -15.63 7.10 6.97
C LYS A 10 -15.80 6.10 8.12
N HIS A 11 -14.69 5.56 8.62
CA HIS A 11 -14.62 4.61 9.71
C HIS A 11 -13.72 5.19 10.81
N PRO A 12 -14.24 6.16 11.60
CA PRO A 12 -13.39 7.10 12.32
C PRO A 12 -13.08 6.69 13.76
N ILE A 13 -13.67 5.63 14.31
CA ILE A 13 -13.64 5.36 15.75
C ILE A 13 -13.20 3.93 16.03
N LEU A 14 -12.13 3.78 16.81
CA LEU A 14 -11.66 2.51 17.34
C LEU A 14 -11.79 2.54 18.88
N PRO A 15 -12.73 1.79 19.46
CA PRO A 15 -12.84 1.64 20.90
C PRO A 15 -11.82 0.61 21.41
N LEU A 16 -11.04 1.01 22.41
CA LEU A 16 -10.10 0.17 23.13
C LEU A 16 -10.63 -0.11 24.52
N ARG A 17 -10.74 -1.39 24.87
CA ARG A 17 -11.09 -1.84 26.21
C ARG A 17 -9.82 -1.96 27.04
N LEU A 18 -9.71 -1.11 28.06
CA LEU A 18 -8.69 -1.19 29.10
C LEU A 18 -9.29 -1.89 30.33
N SER A 19 -8.44 -2.23 31.31
CA SER A 19 -8.88 -2.99 32.49
C SER A 19 -10.02 -2.32 33.26
N ASN A 20 -9.98 -0.98 33.38
CA ASN A 20 -10.92 -0.21 34.19
C ASN A 20 -11.70 0.85 33.38
N ASP A 21 -11.36 1.04 32.10
CA ASP A 21 -11.86 2.15 31.29
C ASP A 21 -11.95 1.79 29.81
N THR A 22 -12.63 2.64 29.04
CA THR A 22 -12.67 2.52 27.57
C THR A 22 -12.07 3.77 26.93
N LEU A 23 -11.08 3.61 26.06
CA LEU A 23 -10.42 4.67 25.32
C LEU A 23 -10.88 4.66 23.86
N CYS A 24 -11.29 5.80 23.33
CA CYS A 24 -11.64 5.97 21.93
C CYS A 24 -10.42 6.53 21.20
N ILE A 25 -9.97 5.87 20.15
CA ILE A 25 -9.08 6.47 19.16
C ILE A 25 -9.94 6.99 18.01
N ALA A 26 -9.96 8.31 17.84
CA ALA A 26 -10.84 9.00 16.91
C ALA A 26 -10.07 9.71 15.79
N HIS A 27 -10.56 9.61 14.56
CA HIS A 27 -10.04 10.31 13.40
C HIS A 27 -10.45 11.79 13.41
N ARG A 28 -9.48 12.71 13.35
CA ARG A 28 -9.69 14.16 13.27
C ARG A 28 -9.10 14.78 12.00
N ASP A 29 -9.33 14.15 10.85
CA ASP A 29 -8.85 14.53 9.51
C ASP A 29 -7.32 14.58 9.33
N LYS A 30 -6.60 15.35 10.15
CA LYS A 30 -5.15 15.56 10.13
C LYS A 30 -4.39 14.79 11.22
N TYR A 31 -5.07 14.35 12.28
CA TYR A 31 -4.45 13.65 13.40
C TYR A 31 -5.43 12.65 14.05
N LEU A 32 -4.93 11.85 15.00
CA LEU A 32 -5.75 11.02 15.88
C LEU A 32 -5.93 11.69 17.23
N ASP A 33 -7.15 11.61 17.74
CA ASP A 33 -7.54 12.08 19.05
C ASP A 33 -7.79 10.88 19.97
N PHE A 34 -7.48 11.04 21.25
CA PHE A 34 -7.53 9.98 22.26
C PHE A 34 -8.49 10.42 23.36
N ILE A 35 -9.68 9.83 23.37
CA ILE A 35 -10.82 10.33 24.16
C ILE A 35 -11.21 9.32 25.22
N THR A 36 -11.24 9.76 26.48
CA THR A 36 -11.74 9.00 27.63
C THR A 36 -12.88 9.77 28.30
N SER A 37 -14.01 9.15 28.69
CA SER A 37 -14.43 7.78 28.40
C SER A 37 -15.00 7.64 26.98
N CYS A 38 -14.77 6.48 26.35
CA CYS A 38 -15.29 6.17 25.02
C CYS A 38 -16.77 5.78 25.08
N ASN A 39 -17.66 6.70 24.73
CA ASN A 39 -19.11 6.48 24.71
C ASN A 39 -19.66 6.19 23.30
N GLU A 40 -18.77 6.15 22.29
CA GLU A 40 -19.14 5.98 20.89
C GLU A 40 -19.05 4.51 20.47
N ALA A 41 -19.98 4.05 19.63
CA ALA A 41 -19.89 2.74 19.02
C ALA A 41 -18.70 2.68 18.07
N GLY A 42 -17.99 1.55 18.07
CA GLY A 42 -16.85 1.39 17.17
C GLY A 42 -17.28 1.42 15.70
N ASN A 43 -16.41 1.97 14.87
CA ASN A 43 -16.54 1.95 13.43
C ASN A 43 -15.14 2.11 12.83
N TYR A 44 -14.46 0.98 12.64
CA TYR A 44 -13.10 0.91 12.12
C TYR A 44 -12.97 -0.31 11.21
N ILE A 45 -11.84 -0.44 10.52
CA ILE A 45 -11.56 -1.57 9.64
C ILE A 45 -10.55 -2.50 10.32
N MET A 46 -10.93 -3.75 10.49
CA MET A 46 -10.04 -4.82 10.94
C MET A 46 -9.56 -5.62 9.74
N ILE A 47 -8.25 -5.66 9.54
CA ILE A 47 -7.61 -6.42 8.47
C ILE A 47 -6.92 -7.61 9.10
N ILE A 48 -7.40 -8.82 8.78
CA ILE A 48 -6.76 -10.06 9.19
C ILE A 48 -5.95 -10.57 7.99
N PRO A 49 -4.61 -10.54 8.04
CA PRO A 49 -3.77 -10.90 6.90
C PRO A 49 -4.15 -12.27 6.32
N TYR A 50 -4.26 -12.33 5.00
CA TYR A 50 -4.66 -13.50 4.19
C TYR A 50 -6.08 -14.02 4.41
N GLN A 51 -6.81 -13.53 5.42
CA GLN A 51 -8.16 -14.00 5.74
C GLN A 51 -9.23 -13.05 5.20
N GLY A 52 -9.11 -11.75 5.47
CA GLY A 52 -10.07 -10.77 5.00
C GLY A 52 -9.99 -9.43 5.72
N SER A 53 -10.81 -8.49 5.27
CA SER A 53 -10.87 -7.12 5.75
C SER A 53 -12.31 -6.71 6.00
N TYR A 54 -12.60 -6.33 7.24
CA TYR A 54 -13.97 -6.18 7.74
C TYR A 54 -14.16 -4.87 8.47
N VAL A 55 -15.27 -4.19 8.21
CA VAL A 55 -15.75 -3.11 9.08
C VAL A 55 -16.22 -3.74 10.39
N ASN A 56 -15.71 -3.25 11.51
CA ASN A 56 -15.97 -3.78 12.83
C ASN A 56 -16.36 -2.65 13.79
N SER A 57 -17.16 -3.01 14.80
CA SER A 57 -17.68 -2.09 15.81
C SER A 57 -17.38 -2.52 17.24
N LYS A 58 -16.80 -3.71 17.41
CA LYS A 58 -16.50 -4.25 18.75
C LYS A 58 -15.26 -3.57 19.34
N PRO A 59 -15.24 -3.33 20.66
CA PRO A 59 -14.03 -2.92 21.36
C PRO A 59 -12.91 -3.93 21.20
N ILE A 60 -11.67 -3.44 21.13
CA ILE A 60 -10.46 -4.25 21.03
C ILE A 60 -9.70 -4.19 22.35
N GLU A 61 -9.16 -5.32 22.77
CA GLU A 61 -8.21 -5.40 23.88
C GLU A 61 -6.79 -5.21 23.35
N PRO A 62 -6.02 -4.23 23.88
CA PRO A 62 -4.62 -4.08 23.54
C PRO A 62 -3.81 -5.33 23.86
N ILE A 63 -2.68 -5.52 23.16
CA ILE A 63 -1.74 -6.59 23.49
C ILE A 63 -0.99 -6.20 24.76
N THR A 64 -1.02 -7.07 25.76
CA THR A 64 -0.37 -6.81 27.05
C THR A 64 0.93 -7.61 27.18
N TRP A 65 2.02 -6.91 27.50
CA TRP A 65 3.31 -7.47 27.86
C TRP A 65 3.72 -6.91 29.23
N SER A 66 3.67 -7.77 30.25
CA SER A 66 3.90 -7.36 31.65
C SER A 66 2.94 -6.25 32.08
N ASP A 67 3.45 -5.06 32.38
CA ASP A 67 2.69 -3.87 32.81
C ASP A 67 2.42 -2.89 31.65
N LEU A 68 2.86 -3.21 30.44
CA LEU A 68 2.69 -2.40 29.25
C LEU A 68 1.60 -3.00 28.35
N SER A 69 0.60 -2.20 28.01
CA SER A 69 -0.41 -2.54 27.01
C SER A 69 -0.19 -1.72 25.74
N GLY A 70 -0.18 -2.35 24.57
CA GLY A 70 0.13 -1.69 23.30
C GLY A 70 -0.79 -2.08 22.15
N ILE A 71 -0.96 -1.18 21.20
CA ILE A 71 -1.70 -1.43 19.96
C ILE A 71 -1.19 -0.58 18.80
N GLU A 72 -1.16 -1.18 17.61
CA GLU A 72 -0.86 -0.53 16.34
C GLU A 72 -2.14 -0.09 15.63
N VAL A 73 -2.23 1.19 15.29
CA VAL A 73 -3.38 1.75 14.58
C VAL A 73 -2.92 2.49 13.34
N TYR A 74 -3.31 1.96 12.19
CA TYR A 74 -3.13 2.58 10.88
C TYR A 74 -4.23 3.62 10.66
N THR A 75 -3.87 4.77 10.11
CA THR A 75 -4.80 5.86 9.87
C THR A 75 -4.56 6.48 8.52
N LEU A 76 -5.61 6.55 7.70
CA LEU A 76 -5.58 7.28 6.44
C LEU A 76 -5.95 8.75 6.70
N LEU A 77 -4.94 9.61 6.76
CA LEU A 77 -5.04 11.05 6.99
C LEU A 77 -4.97 11.77 5.63
N ARG A 78 -6.14 12.09 5.06
CA ARG A 78 -6.25 12.66 3.70
C ARG A 78 -5.54 11.80 2.66
N ASP A 79 -4.34 12.19 2.26
CA ASP A 79 -3.48 11.56 1.27
C ASP A 79 -2.30 10.80 1.87
N GLU A 80 -2.20 10.69 3.20
CA GLU A 80 -1.12 9.97 3.89
C GLU A 80 -1.66 8.79 4.72
N LEU A 81 -1.00 7.64 4.60
CA LEU A 81 -1.17 6.55 5.55
C LEU A 81 -0.11 6.65 6.65
N ALA A 82 -0.56 6.75 7.91
CA ALA A 82 0.30 6.78 9.08
C ALA A 82 0.01 5.60 10.00
N LEU A 83 1.03 5.15 10.75
CA LEU A 83 0.89 4.21 11.85
C LEU A 83 1.08 4.97 13.16
N TYR A 84 0.18 4.71 14.10
CA TYR A 84 0.28 5.13 15.48
C TYR A 84 0.50 3.90 16.34
N GLU A 85 1.68 3.80 16.96
CA GLU A 85 1.98 2.80 17.97
C GLU A 85 1.61 3.39 19.33
N LEU A 86 0.47 2.95 19.88
CA LEU A 86 0.02 3.37 21.20
C LEU A 86 0.59 2.43 22.26
N SER A 87 1.10 3.02 23.35
CA SER A 87 1.57 2.34 24.55
C SER A 87 0.88 2.93 25.77
N ILE A 88 0.36 2.07 26.64
CA ILE A 88 -0.40 2.42 27.82
C ILE A 88 0.27 1.77 29.03
N LYS A 89 0.65 2.58 30.01
CA LYS A 89 1.28 2.14 31.26
C LYS A 89 0.85 3.06 32.41
N ASP A 90 0.47 2.48 33.54
CA ASP A 90 0.08 3.22 34.76
C ASP A 90 -0.98 4.32 34.51
N GLY A 91 -1.95 4.05 33.64
CA GLY A 91 -3.00 5.00 33.27
C GLY A 91 -2.56 6.13 32.33
N LYS A 92 -1.29 6.16 31.91
CA LYS A 92 -0.77 7.11 30.92
C LYS A 92 -0.72 6.45 29.55
N ALA A 93 -1.21 7.18 28.55
CA ALA A 93 -1.12 6.79 27.15
C ALA A 93 -0.04 7.64 26.44
N SER A 94 0.85 6.99 25.70
CA SER A 94 1.87 7.61 24.85
C SER A 94 1.82 6.97 23.48
N TYR A 95 2.06 7.74 22.41
CA TYR A 95 2.11 7.19 21.07
C TYR A 95 3.31 7.68 20.27
N VAL A 96 3.75 6.85 19.32
CA VAL A 96 4.72 7.22 18.29
C VAL A 96 4.04 7.16 16.93
N ARG A 97 4.29 8.16 16.07
CA ARG A 97 3.74 8.25 14.72
C ARG A 97 4.81 7.92 13.69
N TYR A 98 4.51 6.98 12.80
CA TYR A 98 5.36 6.61 11.66
C TYR A 98 4.63 6.86 10.35
N ARG A 99 5.39 7.24 9.32
CA ARG A 99 4.91 7.24 7.95
C ARG A 99 4.94 5.82 7.41
N ILE A 100 3.86 5.38 6.77
CA ILE A 100 3.75 4.02 6.23
C ILE A 100 3.71 4.05 4.71
N ASN A 101 4.50 3.15 4.12
CA ASN A 101 4.60 2.99 2.68
C ASN A 101 3.85 1.72 2.20
N GLU A 102 4.21 1.21 1.03
CA GLU A 102 3.54 0.06 0.40
C GLU A 102 3.59 -1.24 1.20
N GLU A 103 4.45 -1.34 2.21
CA GLU A 103 4.55 -2.52 3.08
C GLU A 103 3.25 -2.81 3.83
N PHE A 104 2.42 -1.79 4.07
CA PHE A 104 1.06 -1.97 4.58
C PHE A 104 0.23 -2.92 3.73
N LEU A 105 0.43 -2.93 2.42
CA LEU A 105 -0.36 -3.73 1.49
C LEU A 105 -0.05 -5.24 1.58
N ARG A 106 1.07 -5.63 2.20
CA ARG A 106 1.45 -7.04 2.33
C ARG A 106 0.46 -7.81 3.20
N GLY A 107 0.00 -8.94 2.67
CA GLY A 107 -0.97 -9.82 3.30
C GLY A 107 -2.41 -9.32 3.25
N ILE A 108 -2.70 -8.19 2.59
CA ILE A 108 -4.09 -7.72 2.46
C ILE A 108 -4.89 -8.70 1.61
N SER A 109 -6.04 -9.10 2.14
CA SER A 109 -7.06 -9.88 1.44
C SER A 109 -8.26 -8.99 1.15
N PHE A 110 -8.72 -8.99 -0.10
CA PHE A 110 -9.91 -8.27 -0.54
C PHE A 110 -11.22 -9.05 -0.32
N LEU A 111 -11.17 -10.10 0.50
CA LEU A 111 -12.36 -10.75 1.04
C LEU A 111 -12.95 -9.90 2.17
N GLY A 112 -14.28 -9.71 2.19
CA GLY A 112 -14.98 -8.94 3.22
C GLY A 112 -15.64 -7.68 2.67
N ASN A 113 -15.97 -6.74 3.55
CA ASN A 113 -16.78 -5.55 3.24
C ASN A 113 -16.01 -4.22 3.31
N ALA A 114 -14.68 -4.25 3.49
CA ALA A 114 -13.83 -3.06 3.57
C ALA A 114 -12.97 -2.81 2.31
N MET A 115 -13.33 -3.41 1.16
CA MET A 115 -12.53 -3.34 -0.07
C MET A 115 -12.31 -1.89 -0.55
N ASN A 116 -13.35 -1.05 -0.51
CA ASN A 116 -13.25 0.32 -1.03
C ASN A 116 -12.29 1.18 -0.21
N GLU A 117 -12.27 0.95 1.09
CA GLU A 117 -11.40 1.63 2.03
C GLU A 117 -9.93 1.23 1.79
N LEU A 118 -9.68 -0.07 1.53
CA LEU A 118 -8.35 -0.55 1.15
C LEU A 118 -7.87 -0.02 -0.20
N LEU A 119 -8.76 0.12 -1.17
CA LEU A 119 -8.45 0.74 -2.45
C LEU A 119 -8.12 2.23 -2.27
N SER A 120 -8.79 2.93 -1.35
CA SER A 120 -8.48 4.33 -1.02
C SER A 120 -7.10 4.46 -0.37
N VAL A 121 -6.73 3.53 0.51
CA VAL A 121 -5.37 3.49 1.09
C VAL A 121 -4.32 3.22 0.02
N THR A 122 -4.60 2.28 -0.89
CA THR A 122 -3.70 1.96 -2.00
C THR A 122 -3.46 3.18 -2.87
N ASP A 123 -4.53 3.91 -3.21
CA ASP A 123 -4.44 5.15 -3.99
C ASP A 123 -3.57 6.20 -3.28
N ALA A 124 -3.80 6.44 -1.99
CA ALA A 124 -2.98 7.38 -1.21
C ALA A 124 -1.48 7.00 -1.18
N ILE A 125 -1.17 5.71 -1.04
CA ILE A 125 0.21 5.21 -1.11
C ILE A 125 0.82 5.49 -2.50
N LEU A 126 0.10 5.18 -3.58
CA LEU A 126 0.57 5.41 -4.95
C LEU A 126 0.74 6.90 -5.26
N MET A 127 -0.21 7.73 -4.85
CA MET A 127 -0.16 9.18 -5.02
C MET A 127 1.05 9.79 -4.30
N ASN A 128 1.35 9.32 -3.09
CA ASN A 128 2.57 9.73 -2.39
C ASN A 128 3.85 9.28 -3.07
N TYR A 129 3.88 8.08 -3.62
CA TYR A 129 5.04 7.59 -4.36
C TYR A 129 5.30 8.43 -5.61
N ILE A 130 4.26 8.73 -6.41
CA ILE A 130 4.44 9.48 -7.65
C ILE A 130 4.83 10.95 -7.43
N LYS A 131 4.44 11.56 -6.31
CA LYS A 131 4.85 12.93 -5.93
C LYS A 131 6.37 13.09 -5.79
N SER A 132 7.10 12.00 -5.61
CA SER A 132 8.57 12.01 -5.44
C SER A 132 9.35 12.40 -6.72
N SER A 133 8.65 12.70 -7.83
CA SER A 133 9.21 13.33 -9.05
C SER A 133 10.41 12.60 -9.66
N PHE A 134 10.36 11.27 -9.72
CA PHE A 134 11.37 10.46 -10.40
C PHE A 134 11.19 10.52 -11.93
N MET A 135 12.28 10.42 -12.69
CA MET A 135 12.19 10.29 -14.16
C MET A 135 11.64 8.93 -14.59
N ILE A 136 11.90 7.89 -13.80
CA ILE A 136 11.47 6.52 -14.02
C ILE A 136 10.81 6.01 -12.75
N TYR A 137 9.60 5.48 -12.90
CA TYR A 137 8.83 4.84 -11.84
C TYR A 137 8.87 3.33 -12.04
N THR A 138 9.17 2.60 -10.97
CA THR A 138 9.13 1.14 -10.98
C THR A 138 8.23 0.60 -9.90
N ALA A 139 7.67 -0.59 -10.13
CA ALA A 139 6.89 -1.32 -9.14
C ALA A 139 7.03 -2.82 -9.35
N TYR A 140 6.98 -3.56 -8.25
CA TYR A 140 6.87 -5.02 -8.25
C TYR A 140 5.65 -5.41 -7.42
N LEU A 141 4.83 -6.30 -7.97
CA LEU A 141 3.66 -6.84 -7.32
C LEU A 141 3.67 -8.37 -7.40
N ARG A 142 3.37 -9.02 -6.29
CA ARG A 142 3.11 -10.45 -6.20
C ARG A 142 1.70 -10.63 -5.66
N LEU A 143 0.80 -11.13 -6.50
CA LEU A 143 -0.64 -11.14 -6.25
C LEU A 143 -1.18 -12.56 -6.42
N ILE A 144 -2.22 -12.91 -5.65
CA ILE A 144 -3.08 -14.06 -5.93
C ILE A 144 -4.32 -13.53 -6.62
N THR A 145 -4.64 -14.06 -7.79
CA THR A 145 -5.74 -13.56 -8.64
C THR A 145 -6.74 -14.67 -8.93
N ASN A 146 -8.03 -14.33 -9.01
CA ASN A 146 -9.07 -15.28 -9.39
C ASN A 146 -9.18 -15.46 -10.91
N SER A 147 -8.71 -14.47 -11.68
CA SER A 147 -8.84 -14.44 -13.13
C SER A 147 -7.49 -14.14 -13.80
N SER A 148 -7.40 -14.49 -15.08
CA SER A 148 -6.23 -14.14 -15.88
C SER A 148 -6.20 -12.63 -16.12
N ILE A 149 -5.18 -11.94 -15.61
CA ILE A 149 -4.93 -10.54 -15.94
C ILE A 149 -4.50 -10.43 -17.41
N LYS A 150 -5.11 -9.52 -18.17
CA LYS A 150 -4.72 -9.17 -19.54
C LYS A 150 -4.45 -7.67 -19.64
N PHE A 151 -3.57 -7.28 -20.55
CA PHE A 151 -3.26 -5.88 -20.83
C PHE A 151 -3.60 -5.57 -22.30
N PRO A 152 -4.89 -5.31 -22.62
CA PRO A 152 -5.29 -5.01 -23.98
C PRO A 152 -4.64 -3.72 -24.47
N GLY A 153 -4.30 -3.66 -25.76
CA GLY A 153 -3.67 -2.49 -26.38
C GLY A 153 -2.16 -2.36 -26.14
N TYR A 154 -1.53 -3.33 -25.48
CA TYR A 154 -0.07 -3.42 -25.37
C TYR A 154 0.47 -4.42 -26.38
N LYS A 155 1.65 -4.14 -26.92
CA LYS A 155 2.37 -5.11 -27.74
C LYS A 155 2.90 -6.22 -26.83
N GLU A 156 2.53 -7.46 -27.12
CA GLU A 156 2.89 -8.62 -26.31
C GLU A 156 4.07 -9.39 -26.92
N TYR A 157 5.03 -9.73 -26.07
CA TYR A 157 6.15 -10.62 -26.37
C TYR A 157 6.17 -11.75 -25.35
N ILE A 158 6.34 -12.99 -25.81
CA ILE A 158 6.26 -14.19 -24.96
C ILE A 158 7.61 -14.90 -24.95
N ARG A 159 8.14 -15.18 -23.76
CA ARG A 159 9.35 -15.99 -23.57
C ARG A 159 9.11 -16.99 -22.42
N GLY A 160 8.75 -18.22 -22.78
CA GLY A 160 8.40 -19.25 -21.81
C GLY A 160 7.19 -18.85 -20.95
N LYS A 161 7.37 -18.80 -19.63
CA LYS A 161 6.33 -18.38 -18.67
C LYS A 161 6.22 -16.86 -18.49
N VAL A 162 7.14 -16.11 -19.09
CA VAL A 162 7.21 -14.65 -18.98
C VAL A 162 6.54 -14.01 -20.19
N ARG A 163 5.68 -13.04 -19.92
CA ARG A 163 5.02 -12.19 -20.93
C ARG A 163 5.44 -10.74 -20.69
N ILE A 164 5.92 -10.08 -21.74
CA ILE A 164 6.34 -8.69 -21.72
C ILE A 164 5.33 -7.90 -22.54
N TYR A 165 4.74 -6.88 -21.94
CA TYR A 165 3.82 -5.97 -22.58
C TYR A 165 4.48 -4.60 -22.67
N SER A 166 4.56 -4.03 -23.86
CA SER A 166 5.13 -2.71 -24.08
C SER A 166 4.14 -1.76 -24.73
N ASN A 167 4.21 -0.50 -24.31
CA ASN A 167 3.53 0.65 -24.87
C ASN A 167 4.44 1.87 -24.62
N ASP A 168 4.19 2.98 -25.31
CA ASP A 168 4.94 4.22 -25.14
C ASP A 168 4.93 4.65 -23.67
N GLY A 169 6.13 4.68 -23.09
CA GLY A 169 6.38 5.09 -21.70
C GLY A 169 6.05 4.06 -20.61
N LEU A 170 5.63 2.82 -20.94
CA LEU A 170 5.33 1.78 -19.95
C LEU A 170 5.68 0.37 -20.45
N ILE A 171 6.44 -0.36 -19.64
CA ILE A 171 6.74 -1.77 -19.82
C ILE A 171 6.20 -2.55 -18.62
N ILE A 172 5.54 -3.67 -18.90
CA ILE A 172 4.99 -4.58 -17.91
C ILE A 172 5.56 -5.97 -18.17
N VAL A 173 6.24 -6.53 -17.18
CA VAL A 173 6.75 -7.90 -17.21
C VAL A 173 5.90 -8.75 -16.28
N LYS A 174 5.21 -9.74 -16.83
CA LYS A 174 4.30 -10.62 -16.10
C LYS A 174 4.79 -12.05 -16.13
N GLU A 175 4.83 -12.67 -14.97
CA GLU A 175 5.02 -14.12 -14.79
C GLU A 175 3.78 -14.68 -14.09
N SER A 176 3.34 -15.88 -14.49
CA SER A 176 2.18 -16.55 -13.88
C SER A 176 2.51 -17.98 -13.48
N SER A 177 2.10 -18.37 -12.28
CA SER A 177 2.27 -19.71 -11.73
C SER A 177 1.03 -20.10 -10.92
N GLY A 178 0.15 -20.90 -11.53
CA GLY A 178 -1.17 -21.19 -10.97
C GLY A 178 -1.98 -19.91 -10.80
N ASN A 179 -2.50 -19.68 -9.59
CA ASN A 179 -3.27 -18.47 -9.25
C ASN A 179 -2.37 -17.30 -8.81
N GLU A 180 -1.05 -17.49 -8.73
CA GLU A 180 -0.10 -16.43 -8.41
C GLU A 180 0.36 -15.73 -9.69
N VAL A 181 0.32 -14.40 -9.66
CA VAL A 181 0.85 -13.53 -10.71
C VAL A 181 1.89 -12.60 -10.12
N ARG A 182 3.05 -12.55 -10.76
CA ARG A 182 4.13 -11.59 -10.46
C ARG A 182 4.20 -10.59 -11.59
N VAL A 183 4.16 -9.30 -11.26
CA VAL A 183 4.21 -8.22 -12.23
C VAL A 183 5.31 -7.25 -11.84
N SER A 184 6.23 -6.97 -12.75
CA SER A 184 7.14 -5.82 -12.65
C SER A 184 6.69 -4.77 -13.65
N LEU A 185 6.63 -3.51 -13.23
CA LEU A 185 6.28 -2.37 -14.06
C LEU A 185 7.42 -1.38 -14.08
N VAL A 186 7.68 -0.81 -15.24
CA VAL A 186 8.66 0.27 -15.44
C VAL A 186 8.02 1.31 -16.33
N SER A 187 7.95 2.55 -15.87
CA SER A 187 7.33 3.65 -16.61
C SER A 187 8.21 4.89 -16.60
N THR A 188 8.22 5.63 -17.69
CA THR A 188 8.71 7.00 -17.71
C THR A 188 7.68 7.94 -17.06
N ILE A 189 8.08 9.17 -16.76
CA ILE A 189 7.15 10.19 -16.24
C ILE A 189 5.94 10.44 -17.17
N GLU A 190 6.11 10.32 -18.49
CA GLU A 190 5.02 10.47 -19.46
C GLU A 190 3.95 9.37 -19.35
N GLY A 191 4.36 8.18 -18.89
CA GLY A 191 3.48 7.01 -18.70
C GLY A 191 2.83 6.92 -17.32
N ILE A 192 3.04 7.89 -16.42
CA ILE A 192 2.71 7.77 -14.99
C ILE A 192 1.22 7.48 -14.72
N ASN A 193 0.31 8.08 -15.49
CA ASN A 193 -1.13 7.83 -15.36
C ASN A 193 -1.50 6.40 -15.78
N LYS A 194 -0.83 5.86 -16.81
CA LYS A 194 -1.02 4.45 -17.20
C LYS A 194 -0.45 3.54 -16.12
N PHE A 195 0.72 3.88 -15.57
CA PHE A 195 1.37 3.12 -14.49
C PHE A 195 0.48 2.98 -13.25
N THR A 196 -0.06 4.08 -12.73
CA THR A 196 -0.95 4.06 -11.54
C THR A 196 -2.24 3.30 -11.85
N ASN A 197 -2.85 3.52 -13.02
CA ASN A 197 -4.06 2.81 -13.44
C ASN A 197 -3.84 1.31 -13.54
N VAL A 198 -2.71 0.87 -14.09
CA VAL A 198 -2.38 -0.56 -14.18
C VAL A 198 -2.21 -1.16 -12.79
N ILE A 199 -1.48 -0.50 -11.88
CA ILE A 199 -1.31 -1.00 -10.51
C ILE A 199 -2.67 -1.10 -9.80
N MET A 200 -3.51 -0.07 -9.89
CA MET A 200 -4.85 -0.10 -9.29
C MET A 200 -5.72 -1.20 -9.89
N THR A 201 -5.62 -1.44 -11.20
CA THR A 201 -6.35 -2.54 -11.88
C THR A 201 -5.88 -3.91 -11.39
N LEU A 202 -4.57 -4.09 -11.24
CA LEU A 202 -3.97 -5.31 -10.70
C LEU A 202 -4.45 -5.59 -9.28
N ILE A 203 -4.44 -4.57 -8.43
CA ILE A 203 -4.88 -4.66 -7.04
C ILE A 203 -6.39 -4.97 -6.95
N LYS A 204 -7.22 -4.27 -7.72
CA LYS A 204 -8.67 -4.56 -7.83
C LYS A 204 -8.98 -5.98 -8.31
N SER A 205 -8.13 -6.53 -9.16
CA SER A 205 -8.26 -7.90 -9.71
C SER A 205 -7.67 -8.96 -8.78
N SER A 206 -6.98 -8.56 -7.71
CA SER A 206 -6.33 -9.46 -6.77
C SER A 206 -7.30 -9.90 -5.68
N ARG A 207 -7.19 -11.17 -5.29
CA ARG A 207 -7.80 -11.68 -4.06
C ARG A 207 -6.93 -11.37 -2.85
N VAL A 208 -5.62 -11.55 -3.02
CA VAL A 208 -4.61 -11.32 -1.96
C VAL A 208 -3.38 -10.63 -2.55
N ILE A 209 -2.85 -9.67 -1.81
CA ILE A 209 -1.56 -9.05 -2.07
C ILE A 209 -0.49 -9.76 -1.24
N ASN A 210 0.37 -10.56 -1.88
CA ASN A 210 1.50 -11.22 -1.20
C ASN A 210 2.67 -10.26 -0.99
N ASP A 211 2.99 -9.44 -2.01
CA ASP A 211 4.04 -8.43 -1.92
C ASP A 211 3.74 -7.25 -2.85
N VAL A 212 4.11 -6.05 -2.43
CA VAL A 212 4.16 -4.84 -3.24
C VAL A 212 5.42 -4.09 -2.86
N ARG A 213 6.15 -3.62 -3.87
CA ARG A 213 7.35 -2.79 -3.70
C ARG A 213 7.30 -1.68 -4.73
N LEU A 214 7.33 -0.44 -4.27
CA LEU A 214 7.44 0.73 -5.13
C LEU A 214 8.92 1.11 -5.24
N GLY A 215 9.36 1.58 -6.41
CA GLY A 215 10.77 1.87 -6.68
C GLY A 215 11.64 0.63 -6.86
N ARG A 216 11.05 -0.56 -7.03
CA ARG A 216 11.77 -1.82 -7.25
C ARG A 216 11.18 -2.61 -8.42
N ILE A 217 12.04 -3.35 -9.12
CA ILE A 217 11.68 -4.38 -10.10
C ILE A 217 11.96 -5.76 -9.52
N GLY A 218 11.22 -6.79 -9.95
CA GLY A 218 11.41 -8.15 -9.44
C GLY A 218 12.81 -8.70 -9.77
N HIS A 219 13.41 -9.47 -8.86
CA HIS A 219 14.76 -10.04 -9.03
C HIS A 219 14.94 -10.94 -10.26
N SER A 220 13.84 -11.54 -10.76
CA SER A 220 13.84 -12.34 -11.99
C SER A 220 13.89 -11.50 -13.27
N VAL A 221 13.72 -10.19 -13.16
CA VAL A 221 13.75 -9.24 -14.26
C VAL A 221 15.10 -8.52 -14.24
N LYS A 222 16.10 -9.08 -14.93
CA LYS A 222 17.29 -8.34 -15.33
C LYS A 222 16.90 -7.43 -16.50
N MET A 223 16.23 -6.32 -16.20
CA MET A 223 16.05 -5.26 -17.20
C MET A 223 17.36 -4.49 -17.28
N ILE A 224 18.11 -4.74 -18.35
CA ILE A 224 19.08 -3.77 -18.84
C ILE A 224 18.22 -2.61 -19.35
N LEU A 225 17.99 -1.62 -18.49
CA LEU A 225 17.56 -0.31 -18.94
C LEU A 225 18.76 0.26 -19.67
N ASP A 226 18.84 0.01 -20.98
CA ASP A 226 19.73 0.77 -21.86
C ASP A 226 19.22 2.22 -21.80
N VAL A 227 19.74 2.97 -20.84
CA VAL A 227 19.54 4.41 -20.76
C VAL A 227 20.29 4.96 -21.97
N PHE A 228 19.54 5.22 -23.04
CA PHE A 228 20.05 5.92 -24.19
C PHE A 228 20.33 7.36 -23.76
N ILE A 229 21.57 7.63 -23.34
CA ILE A 229 22.05 9.00 -23.15
C ILE A 229 22.20 9.59 -24.55
N PRO A 230 21.41 10.61 -24.95
CA PRO A 230 21.57 11.22 -26.25
C PRO A 230 22.98 11.80 -26.37
N ASN A 231 23.71 11.46 -27.43
CA ASN A 231 25.06 11.99 -27.72
C ASN A 231 25.12 13.53 -27.79
N ASN A 232 23.97 14.20 -27.84
CA ASN A 232 23.85 15.65 -27.95
C ASN A 232 24.25 16.38 -26.65
N LEU A 233 24.39 15.66 -25.52
CA LEU A 233 24.93 16.20 -24.26
C LEU A 233 26.46 16.03 -24.15
N LEU A 234 27.10 15.35 -25.11
CA LEU A 234 28.55 15.16 -25.21
C LEU A 234 29.18 16.09 -26.26
N THR A 235 28.57 17.24 -26.58
CA THR A 235 29.29 18.25 -27.34
C THR A 235 30.55 18.63 -26.55
N PRO A 236 31.76 18.40 -27.09
CA PRO A 236 32.94 18.99 -26.53
C PRO A 236 32.71 20.50 -26.58
N VAL A 237 32.86 21.15 -25.44
CA VAL A 237 33.05 22.58 -25.40
C VAL A 237 34.39 22.85 -26.08
N ASN A 238 34.39 22.87 -27.42
CA ASN A 238 35.40 23.55 -28.19
C ASN A 238 35.20 25.04 -27.91
N ARG A 239 35.79 25.51 -26.81
CA ARG A 239 36.18 26.92 -26.69
C ARG A 239 37.38 27.12 -27.59
N SER A 240 37.10 27.42 -28.86
CA SER A 240 38.06 28.10 -29.72
C SER A 240 38.00 29.59 -29.42
N THR A 241 39.00 30.08 -28.67
CA THR A 241 39.85 31.25 -28.94
C THR A 241 40.84 31.37 -27.81
#